data_AF-A0A3M1VPL6-F1
#
_entry.id   AF-A0A3M1VPL6-F1
#
_cell.length_a   1.000
_cell.length_b   1.000
_cell.length_c   1.000
_cell.angle_alpha   90.00
_cell.angle_beta   90.00
_cell.angle_gamma   90.00
#
_symmetry.space_group_name_H-M   'P 1'
#
loop_
_entity.id
_entity.type
_entity.pdbx_description
1 polymer ?
#
loop_
_entity_poly.entity_id
_entity_poly.type
_entity_poly.pdbx_seq_one_letter_code
_entity_poly.pdbx_strand_id
1 'polypeptide(L)'
;MIRIACLSLFLCLATNILAESGADLVPQIADPVVLYDQTVSAADVAEHCAAAENGRTLVRFSLLATNIGDRDLVVGNPGCPDCSKNPDGLCVNPLYQCSGADGHNHGHFLTFARYGLYHKPRNRPPVAVSRKQGFCITDSLCDHPKFNCGFQGLTAGCTDIYKSDLGCQYVDATDLPPGRYMLRAELNYANIINETNYNNNVDTDFVELCQDNSNFQVKGVRSKKRPGFIFYELKGEVKLNSSPISRIAPQRDGVMLRVQFGSKDPSEIVILSALKRADKCSKRDGWRKLRRKRKWLYQNKSGFLDRACTISSGGVKSIKIRRTLKGFTYRVRGFAPQGMVQGLQSAGAVVVLGEATGPCISAQATSCNLNVKGETIESLSCLSPG
;
A
#
# COMPACT_ATOMS: atom_id res chain seq x y z
N MET A 1 61.30 -10.00 47.43
CA MET A 1 60.17 -10.19 46.50
C MET A 1 59.60 -8.82 46.15
N ILE A 2 59.95 -8.28 44.99
CA ILE A 2 59.45 -6.98 44.50
C ILE A 2 58.33 -7.30 43.49
N ARG A 3 57.09 -6.89 43.80
CA ARG A 3 55.97 -7.00 42.87
C ARG A 3 55.91 -5.73 42.01
N ILE A 4 56.22 -5.86 40.73
CA ILE A 4 56.04 -4.83 39.71
C ILE A 4 54.55 -4.82 39.33
N ALA A 5 53.86 -3.72 39.60
CA ALA A 5 52.50 -3.49 39.14
C ALA A 5 52.53 -3.06 37.67
N CYS A 6 52.00 -3.90 36.78
CA CYS A 6 51.84 -3.60 35.36
C CYS A 6 50.58 -2.73 35.20
N LEU A 7 50.76 -1.44 34.98
CA LEU A 7 49.69 -0.48 34.69
C LEU A 7 49.36 -0.56 33.19
N SER A 8 48.38 -1.37 32.81
CA SER A 8 47.90 -1.46 31.43
C SER A 8 47.07 -0.22 31.07
N LEU A 9 47.67 0.68 30.30
CA LEU A 9 47.04 1.86 29.71
C LEU A 9 46.11 1.42 28.56
N PHE A 10 44.80 1.39 28.81
CA PHE A 10 43.81 1.21 27.75
C PHE A 10 43.70 2.52 26.94
N LEU A 11 44.37 2.57 25.80
CA LEU A 11 44.19 3.64 24.81
C LEU A 11 42.86 3.40 24.10
N CYS A 12 41.81 4.13 24.50
CA CYS A 12 40.52 4.11 23.83
C CYS A 12 40.65 4.89 22.50
N LEU A 13 40.93 4.19 21.40
CA LEU A 13 40.80 4.75 20.06
C LEU A 13 39.31 5.00 19.79
N ALA A 14 38.84 6.21 20.05
CA ALA A 14 37.58 6.69 19.51
C ALA A 14 37.75 6.82 17.99
N THR A 15 37.36 5.77 17.26
CA THR A 15 37.12 5.90 15.82
C THR A 15 35.93 6.85 15.64
N ASN A 16 36.21 8.11 15.36
CA ASN A 16 35.23 9.01 14.79
C ASN A 16 34.85 8.44 13.41
N ILE A 17 33.80 7.62 13.38
CA ILE A 17 33.12 7.29 12.13
C ILE A 17 32.48 8.60 11.70
N LEU A 18 33.15 9.34 10.81
CA LEU A 18 32.52 10.44 10.09
C LEU A 18 31.33 9.84 9.34
N ALA A 19 30.12 10.32 9.64
CA ALA A 19 28.97 10.00 8.81
C ALA A 19 29.29 10.46 7.39
N GLU A 20 29.07 9.59 6.40
CA GLU A 20 29.25 9.94 5.00
C GLU A 20 28.31 11.10 4.66
N SER A 21 28.85 12.17 4.07
CA SER A 21 28.10 13.38 3.70
C SER A 21 27.69 13.27 2.24
N GLY A 22 26.44 13.57 1.93
CA GLY A 22 25.85 13.36 0.60
C GLY A 22 24.32 13.34 0.62
N ALA A 23 23.73 13.09 -0.54
CA ALA A 23 22.29 12.84 -0.64
C ALA A 23 21.92 11.47 -0.05
N ASP A 24 20.68 11.32 0.38
CA ASP A 24 20.10 10.05 0.86
C ASP A 24 18.62 10.03 0.52
N LEU A 25 18.21 9.21 -0.46
CA LEU A 25 16.87 9.20 -1.01
C LEU A 25 16.02 8.12 -0.35
N VAL A 26 14.88 8.55 0.21
CA VAL A 26 13.90 7.65 0.81
C VAL A 26 12.56 7.76 0.09
N PRO A 27 12.04 6.65 -0.48
CA PRO A 27 10.69 6.63 -0.99
C PRO A 27 9.65 6.50 0.12
N GLN A 28 8.48 7.06 -0.15
CA GLN A 28 7.25 6.77 0.56
C GLN A 28 6.13 6.58 -0.46
N ILE A 29 5.50 5.41 -0.44
CA ILE A 29 4.26 5.15 -1.16
C ILE A 29 3.11 5.81 -0.39
N ALA A 30 2.25 6.55 -1.09
CA ALA A 30 1.07 7.19 -0.54
C ALA A 30 -0.19 6.80 -1.31
N ASP A 31 -1.25 6.52 -0.55
CA ASP A 31 -2.61 6.27 -1.01
C ASP A 31 -2.73 5.28 -2.19
N PRO A 32 -2.19 4.05 -2.08
CA PRO A 32 -2.33 3.07 -3.15
C PRO A 32 -3.78 2.63 -3.30
N VAL A 33 -4.28 2.69 -4.53
CA VAL A 33 -5.65 2.33 -4.91
C VAL A 33 -5.64 1.39 -6.10
N VAL A 34 -6.57 0.43 -6.10
CA VAL A 34 -6.82 -0.45 -7.24
C VAL A 34 -8.05 0.06 -7.97
N LEU A 35 -7.89 0.36 -9.25
CA LEU A 35 -8.96 0.82 -10.12
C LEU A 35 -9.19 -0.22 -11.23
N TYR A 36 -10.44 -0.58 -11.46
CA TYR A 36 -10.84 -1.58 -12.46
C TYR A 36 -11.48 -0.91 -13.67
N ASP A 37 -11.45 -1.59 -14.82
CA ASP A 37 -12.08 -1.14 -16.06
C ASP A 37 -11.70 0.30 -16.45
N GLN A 38 -10.44 0.64 -16.24
CA GLN A 38 -9.94 1.98 -16.50
C GLN A 38 -9.62 2.17 -17.98
N THR A 39 -9.79 3.40 -18.42
CA THR A 39 -9.25 3.91 -19.68
C THR A 39 -7.98 4.71 -19.39
N VAL A 40 -6.93 4.49 -20.18
CA VAL A 40 -5.69 5.27 -20.21
C VAL A 40 -5.52 5.93 -21.56
N SER A 41 -4.61 6.89 -21.67
CA SER A 41 -4.38 7.58 -22.93
C SER A 41 -3.56 6.76 -23.93
N ALA A 42 -3.64 7.14 -25.20
CA ALA A 42 -2.80 6.57 -26.26
C ALA A 42 -1.30 6.72 -25.95
N ALA A 43 -0.92 7.79 -25.25
CA ALA A 43 0.47 8.06 -24.89
C ALA A 43 0.99 7.07 -23.82
N ASP A 44 0.17 6.72 -22.83
CA ASP A 44 0.50 5.67 -21.85
C ASP A 44 0.72 4.29 -22.53
N VAL A 45 -0.02 4.00 -23.59
CA VAL A 45 0.16 2.77 -24.39
C VAL A 45 1.42 2.85 -25.26
N ALA A 46 1.68 4.02 -25.86
CA ALA A 46 2.89 4.26 -26.65
C ALA A 46 4.17 4.11 -25.81
N GLU A 47 4.16 4.58 -24.55
CA GLU A 47 5.25 4.38 -23.59
C GLU A 47 5.24 2.99 -22.92
N HIS A 48 4.36 2.10 -23.37
CA HIS A 48 4.23 0.73 -22.87
C HIS A 48 3.88 0.62 -21.39
N CYS A 49 3.33 1.68 -20.78
CA CYS A 49 2.86 1.67 -19.39
C CYS A 49 1.61 0.81 -19.23
N ALA A 50 0.78 0.73 -20.26
CA ALA A 50 -0.39 -0.14 -20.35
C ALA A 50 -0.40 -0.92 -21.66
N ALA A 51 -0.98 -2.12 -21.65
CA ALA A 51 -1.06 -2.98 -22.85
C ALA A 51 -2.14 -2.53 -23.86
N ALA A 52 -3.13 -1.75 -23.43
CA ALA A 52 -4.22 -1.22 -24.25
C ALA A 52 -4.86 -0.01 -23.57
N GLU A 53 -5.57 0.81 -24.33
CA GLU A 53 -6.24 2.01 -23.80
C GLU A 53 -7.38 1.67 -22.84
N ASN A 54 -8.10 0.56 -23.04
CA ASN A 54 -9.34 0.26 -22.31
C ASN A 54 -9.26 -1.03 -21.48
N GLY A 55 -10.18 -1.19 -20.53
CA GLY A 55 -10.33 -2.40 -19.74
C GLY A 55 -9.11 -2.70 -18.87
N ARG A 56 -8.46 -1.66 -18.33
CA ARG A 56 -7.26 -1.80 -17.51
C ARG A 56 -7.57 -1.95 -16.04
N THR A 57 -6.89 -2.86 -15.36
CA THR A 57 -6.83 -2.87 -13.89
C THR A 57 -5.52 -2.23 -13.46
N LEU A 58 -5.61 -1.06 -12.82
CA LEU A 58 -4.45 -0.24 -12.48
C LEU A 58 -4.26 -0.17 -10.97
N VAL A 59 -3.03 -0.37 -10.51
CA VAL A 59 -2.62 -0.01 -9.15
C VAL A 59 -2.00 1.38 -9.20
N ARG A 60 -2.80 2.41 -8.89
CA ARG A 60 -2.37 3.82 -8.82
C ARG A 60 -1.91 4.17 -7.41
N PHE A 61 -0.91 5.02 -7.30
CA PHE A 61 -0.36 5.50 -6.03
C PHE A 61 0.48 6.75 -6.26
N SER A 62 0.64 7.57 -5.22
CA SER A 62 1.63 8.65 -5.25
C SER A 62 2.95 8.13 -4.69
N LEU A 63 4.07 8.62 -5.24
CA LEU A 63 5.40 8.40 -4.67
C LEU A 63 5.98 9.72 -4.20
N LEU A 64 6.41 9.76 -2.95
CA LEU A 64 7.21 10.84 -2.40
C LEU A 64 8.65 10.36 -2.32
N ALA A 65 9.57 11.04 -3.00
CA ALA A 65 11.01 10.79 -2.92
C ALA A 65 11.65 11.92 -2.12
N THR A 66 12.08 11.64 -0.88
CA THR A 66 12.66 12.66 0.00
C THR A 66 14.16 12.51 0.07
N ASN A 67 14.90 13.62 -0.08
CA ASN A 67 16.33 13.65 0.24
C ASN A 67 16.50 13.94 1.73
N ILE A 68 16.81 12.91 2.54
CA ILE A 68 17.09 13.04 3.97
C ILE A 68 18.58 13.22 4.29
N GLY A 69 19.42 13.31 3.25
CA GLY A 69 20.85 13.56 3.36
C GLY A 69 21.16 14.99 3.77
N ASP A 70 22.44 15.25 4.02
CA ASP A 70 22.94 16.57 4.41
C ASP A 70 23.43 17.42 3.23
N ARG A 71 23.36 16.88 2.00
CA ARG A 71 23.71 17.57 0.75
C ARG A 71 22.63 17.44 -0.31
N ASP A 72 22.58 18.45 -1.17
CA ASP A 72 21.72 18.44 -2.35
C ASP A 72 22.15 17.30 -3.30
N LEU A 73 21.17 16.58 -3.84
CA LEU A 73 21.39 15.77 -5.04
C LEU A 73 21.43 16.72 -6.24
N VAL A 74 22.55 16.74 -6.97
CA VAL A 74 22.67 17.49 -8.22
C VAL A 74 22.87 16.51 -9.36
N VAL A 75 21.90 16.41 -10.28
CA VAL A 75 22.01 15.58 -11.48
C VAL A 75 22.32 16.43 -12.71
N GLY A 76 21.84 17.67 -12.72
CA GLY A 76 22.19 18.70 -13.70
C GLY A 76 21.24 18.79 -14.89
N ASN A 77 21.69 19.45 -15.96
CA ASN A 77 20.89 19.65 -17.15
C ASN A 77 20.84 18.36 -18.00
N PRO A 78 19.65 17.82 -18.33
CA PRO A 78 19.52 16.66 -19.22
C PRO A 78 20.08 16.88 -20.63
N GLY A 79 20.04 18.12 -21.14
CA GLY A 79 20.42 18.46 -22.51
C GLY A 79 19.50 17.83 -23.55
N CYS A 80 18.20 17.73 -23.26
CA CYS A 80 17.23 17.13 -24.17
C CYS A 80 16.85 18.05 -25.34
N PRO A 81 16.48 17.50 -26.51
CA PRO A 81 15.83 18.26 -27.56
C PRO A 81 14.43 18.74 -27.10
N ASP A 82 13.71 19.46 -27.97
CA ASP A 82 12.30 19.80 -27.73
C ASP A 82 11.48 18.50 -27.66
N CYS A 83 11.23 18.02 -26.43
CA CYS A 83 10.55 16.74 -26.19
C CYS A 83 9.10 16.75 -26.70
N SER A 84 8.47 17.92 -26.84
CA SER A 84 7.13 18.02 -27.43
C SER A 84 7.11 17.65 -28.92
N LYS A 85 8.26 17.77 -29.60
CA LYS A 85 8.43 17.42 -31.02
C LYS A 85 9.20 16.13 -31.24
N ASN A 86 9.90 15.66 -30.20
CA ASN A 86 10.76 14.48 -30.24
C ASN A 86 10.42 13.59 -29.04
N PRO A 87 9.20 13.01 -28.98
CA PRO A 87 8.91 11.97 -27.99
C PRO A 87 9.95 10.85 -28.16
N ASP A 88 10.44 10.31 -27.05
CA ASP A 88 11.52 9.31 -27.00
C ASP A 88 12.90 9.79 -27.48
N GLY A 89 13.05 11.07 -27.81
CA GLY A 89 14.31 11.67 -28.21
C GLY A 89 15.41 11.50 -27.16
N LEU A 90 16.58 11.04 -27.58
CA LEU A 90 17.75 10.92 -26.72
C LEU A 90 18.28 12.30 -26.33
N CYS A 91 18.62 12.47 -25.06
CA CYS A 91 19.22 13.69 -24.55
C CYS A 91 20.75 13.63 -24.66
N VAL A 92 21.42 14.78 -24.53
CA VAL A 92 22.89 14.84 -24.51
C VAL A 92 23.44 14.03 -23.33
N ASN A 93 22.78 14.09 -22.17
CA ASN A 93 23.08 13.19 -21.07
C ASN A 93 22.40 11.82 -21.31
N PRO A 94 23.17 10.72 -21.47
CA PRO A 94 22.61 9.41 -21.83
C PRO A 94 21.80 8.75 -20.70
N LEU A 95 21.80 9.32 -19.49
CA LEU A 95 20.92 8.90 -18.40
C LEU A 95 19.49 9.41 -18.59
N TYR A 96 19.23 10.20 -19.64
CA TYR A 96 17.96 10.84 -19.90
C TYR A 96 17.37 10.51 -21.27
N GLN A 97 16.05 10.47 -21.32
CA GLN A 97 15.26 10.38 -22.55
C GLN A 97 14.03 11.29 -22.44
N CYS A 98 13.60 11.88 -23.55
CA CYS A 98 12.32 12.59 -23.61
C CYS A 98 11.16 11.62 -23.39
N SER A 99 10.19 12.01 -22.56
CA SER A 99 8.89 11.33 -22.43
C SER A 99 7.84 12.08 -23.25
N GLY A 100 6.87 11.33 -23.79
CA GLY A 100 5.74 11.83 -24.54
C GLY A 100 4.38 11.59 -23.86
N ALA A 101 4.34 10.89 -22.72
CA ALA A 101 3.13 10.65 -21.94
C ALA A 101 2.48 11.94 -21.47
N ASP A 102 1.15 11.93 -21.32
CA ASP A 102 0.34 13.09 -20.96
C ASP A 102 0.89 13.79 -19.70
N GLY A 103 1.44 14.99 -19.90
CA GLY A 103 2.02 15.84 -18.86
C GLY A 103 3.56 15.85 -18.78
N HIS A 104 4.27 15.10 -19.64
CA HIS A 104 5.70 14.83 -19.48
C HIS A 104 6.58 15.25 -20.68
N ASN A 105 6.35 16.44 -21.27
CA ASN A 105 7.15 16.99 -22.39
C ASN A 105 8.57 17.47 -21.96
N HIS A 106 9.32 16.66 -21.21
CA HIS A 106 10.64 16.98 -20.70
C HIS A 106 11.50 15.72 -20.52
N GLY A 107 12.77 15.91 -20.18
CA GLY A 107 13.73 14.82 -19.97
C GLY A 107 13.48 14.04 -18.69
N HIS A 108 13.46 12.72 -18.77
CA HIS A 108 13.34 11.80 -17.66
C HIS A 108 14.65 11.07 -17.38
N PHE A 109 15.09 11.07 -16.12
CA PHE A 109 16.22 10.25 -15.67
C PHE A 109 15.79 8.77 -15.64
N LEU A 110 16.27 7.97 -16.59
CA LEU A 110 15.74 6.66 -16.98
C LEU A 110 15.63 5.62 -15.86
N THR A 111 16.48 5.73 -14.83
CA THR A 111 16.59 4.72 -13.77
C THR A 111 16.31 5.29 -12.38
N PHE A 112 15.49 6.35 -12.29
CA PHE A 112 15.26 7.03 -11.01
C PHE A 112 14.42 6.19 -10.06
N ALA A 113 13.35 5.57 -10.54
CA ALA A 113 12.50 4.72 -9.70
C ALA A 113 12.06 3.45 -10.43
N ARG A 114 11.76 2.39 -9.67
CA ARG A 114 11.17 1.16 -10.19
C ARG A 114 10.00 0.73 -9.33
N TYR A 115 8.88 0.44 -9.97
CA TYR A 115 7.68 -0.06 -9.29
C TYR A 115 7.36 -1.47 -9.72
N GLY A 116 6.84 -2.27 -8.80
CA GLY A 116 6.33 -3.58 -9.14
C GLY A 116 5.43 -4.18 -8.10
N LEU A 117 4.64 -5.16 -8.54
CA LEU A 117 3.83 -6.02 -7.69
C LEU A 117 4.56 -7.33 -7.48
N TYR A 118 4.53 -7.83 -6.25
CA TYR A 118 5.23 -9.05 -5.85
C TYR A 118 4.30 -9.99 -5.10
N HIS A 119 4.43 -11.29 -5.40
CA HIS A 119 3.97 -12.34 -4.48
C HIS A 119 4.88 -12.40 -3.24
N LYS A 120 4.36 -12.80 -2.08
CA LYS A 120 5.22 -13.12 -0.93
C LYS A 120 6.01 -14.43 -1.14
N PRO A 121 7.24 -14.56 -0.63
CA PRO A 121 8.06 -13.57 0.09
C PRO A 121 8.96 -12.72 -0.84
N ARG A 122 9.60 -11.69 -0.26
CA ARG A 122 10.42 -10.61 -0.89
C ARG A 122 11.52 -11.01 -1.90
N ASN A 123 11.76 -12.30 -2.15
CA ASN A 123 12.85 -12.79 -3.01
C ASN A 123 12.36 -13.44 -4.32
N ARG A 124 11.10 -13.24 -4.70
CA ARG A 124 10.64 -13.63 -6.04
C ARG A 124 10.74 -12.44 -7.00
N PRO A 125 10.92 -12.69 -8.30
CA PRO A 125 10.73 -11.66 -9.31
C PRO A 125 9.36 -10.98 -9.16
N PRO A 126 9.25 -9.70 -9.54
CA PRO A 126 7.95 -9.05 -9.63
C PRO A 126 7.05 -9.81 -10.60
N VAL A 127 5.76 -9.85 -10.29
CA VAL A 127 4.72 -10.44 -11.14
C VAL A 127 4.14 -9.43 -12.13
N ALA A 128 4.30 -8.14 -11.82
CA ALA A 128 4.07 -7.02 -12.71
C ALA A 128 5.07 -5.92 -12.38
N VAL A 129 5.54 -5.19 -13.40
CA VAL A 129 6.53 -4.12 -13.28
C VAL A 129 5.98 -2.91 -14.02
N SER A 130 6.02 -1.73 -13.40
CA SER A 130 5.70 -0.49 -14.10
C SER A 130 6.79 -0.16 -15.11
N ARG A 131 6.40 0.38 -16.27
CA ARG A 131 7.34 0.90 -17.27
C ARG A 131 7.74 2.35 -17.02
N LYS A 132 7.10 3.05 -16.07
CA LYS A 132 7.55 4.38 -15.63
C LYS A 132 8.78 4.26 -14.73
N GLN A 133 9.94 4.18 -15.36
CA GLN A 133 11.23 4.10 -14.69
C GLN A 133 11.99 5.43 -14.72
N GLY A 134 11.64 6.25 -15.70
CA GLY A 134 12.17 7.58 -15.94
C GLY A 134 11.34 8.67 -15.29
N PHE A 135 12.00 9.61 -14.59
CA PHE A 135 11.33 10.77 -13.99
C PHE A 135 12.18 12.03 -14.06
N CYS A 136 11.51 13.19 -14.11
CA CYS A 136 12.15 14.44 -13.73
C CYS A 136 12.34 14.48 -12.21
N ILE A 137 13.54 14.81 -11.74
CA ILE A 137 13.89 14.97 -10.33
C ILE A 137 13.87 16.46 -9.99
N THR A 138 12.91 16.87 -9.15
CA THR A 138 12.61 18.28 -8.84
C THR A 138 12.24 18.52 -7.38
N ASP A 139 12.37 19.76 -6.92
CA ASP A 139 11.93 20.19 -5.59
C ASP A 139 10.41 20.48 -5.57
N SER A 140 9.58 19.44 -5.41
CA SER A 140 8.11 19.57 -5.40
C SER A 140 7.55 20.14 -4.08
N LEU A 141 8.03 19.65 -2.94
CA LEU A 141 7.70 20.15 -1.59
C LEU A 141 9.00 20.57 -0.91
N CYS A 142 9.21 21.89 -0.85
CA CYS A 142 10.48 22.48 -0.43
C CYS A 142 10.28 23.93 0.01
N ASP A 143 10.94 24.35 1.09
CA ASP A 143 10.90 25.76 1.53
C ASP A 143 11.73 26.66 0.59
N HIS A 144 12.84 26.13 0.07
CA HIS A 144 13.79 26.84 -0.78
C HIS A 144 14.16 25.99 -2.00
N PRO A 145 13.27 25.89 -3.01
CA PRO A 145 13.50 25.05 -4.19
C PRO A 145 14.66 25.59 -5.04
N LYS A 146 15.51 24.68 -5.52
CA LYS A 146 16.68 24.97 -6.37
C LYS A 146 16.63 24.23 -7.69
N PHE A 147 15.97 23.07 -7.74
CA PHE A 147 15.97 22.18 -8.90
C PHE A 147 14.60 22.09 -9.56
N ASN A 148 14.61 21.88 -10.88
CA ASN A 148 13.43 21.66 -11.71
C ASN A 148 13.77 20.78 -12.91
N CYS A 149 12.79 20.47 -13.78
CA CYS A 149 13.02 19.55 -14.90
C CYS A 149 14.05 20.00 -15.94
N GLY A 150 14.41 21.30 -16.00
CA GLY A 150 15.47 21.83 -16.85
C GLY A 150 16.87 21.72 -16.22
N PHE A 151 16.97 21.71 -14.89
CA PHE A 151 18.20 21.48 -14.15
C PHE A 151 17.88 20.64 -12.90
N GLN A 152 18.05 19.33 -13.05
CA GLN A 152 17.47 18.34 -12.14
C GLN A 152 18.35 18.05 -10.93
N GLY A 153 17.68 17.73 -9.85
CA GLY A 153 18.26 17.52 -8.53
C GLY A 153 17.19 17.54 -7.45
N LEU A 154 17.60 17.28 -6.22
CA LEU A 154 16.71 17.29 -5.06
C LEU A 154 17.45 17.89 -3.86
N THR A 155 16.96 19.05 -3.41
CA THR A 155 17.53 19.82 -2.31
C THR A 155 17.48 19.00 -1.01
N ALA A 156 18.52 19.09 -0.18
CA ALA A 156 18.53 18.44 1.13
C ALA A 156 17.32 18.85 1.97
N GLY A 157 16.59 17.86 2.49
CA GLY A 157 15.34 18.06 3.24
C GLY A 157 14.08 18.23 2.38
N CYS A 158 14.21 18.34 1.06
CA CYS A 158 13.07 18.52 0.16
C CYS A 158 12.58 17.18 -0.41
N THR A 159 11.36 17.20 -0.94
CA THR A 159 10.68 16.01 -1.46
C THR A 159 10.20 16.25 -2.88
N ASP A 160 10.46 15.29 -3.76
CA ASP A 160 9.82 15.20 -5.07
C ASP A 160 8.54 14.36 -4.98
N ILE A 161 7.46 14.81 -5.62
CA ILE A 161 6.14 14.18 -5.51
C ILE A 161 5.65 13.79 -6.90
N TYR A 162 5.61 12.48 -7.16
CA TYR A 162 4.93 11.91 -8.32
C TYR A 162 3.52 11.51 -7.92
N LYS A 163 2.57 12.38 -8.25
CA LYS A 163 1.16 12.21 -7.90
C LYS A 163 0.51 11.08 -8.71
N SER A 164 -0.45 10.40 -8.08
CA SER A 164 -1.18 9.26 -8.65
C SER A 164 -2.01 9.56 -9.91
N ASP A 165 -2.29 10.84 -10.18
CA ASP A 165 -3.03 11.31 -11.36
C ASP A 165 -2.15 11.48 -12.61
N LEU A 166 -0.82 11.45 -12.47
CA LEU A 166 0.11 11.54 -13.60
C LEU A 166 -0.03 10.33 -14.54
N GLY A 167 0.21 10.57 -15.84
CA GLY A 167 0.35 9.53 -16.86
C GLY A 167 1.39 8.49 -16.43
N CYS A 168 1.17 7.23 -16.77
CA CYS A 168 2.03 6.10 -16.39
C CYS A 168 2.28 5.90 -14.87
N GLN A 169 1.70 6.69 -13.96
CA GLN A 169 1.93 6.58 -12.50
C GLN A 169 1.11 5.44 -11.87
N TYR A 170 1.37 4.22 -12.31
CA TYR A 170 0.72 3.01 -11.84
C TYR A 170 1.52 1.75 -12.18
N VAL A 171 1.09 0.61 -11.65
CA VAL A 171 1.42 -0.71 -12.18
C VAL A 171 0.18 -1.28 -12.87
N ASP A 172 0.27 -1.62 -14.16
CA ASP A 172 -0.78 -2.36 -14.87
C ASP A 172 -0.84 -3.78 -14.30
N ALA A 173 -1.98 -4.11 -13.70
CA ALA A 173 -2.26 -5.36 -13.01
C ALA A 173 -3.35 -6.18 -13.73
N THR A 174 -3.67 -5.84 -14.98
CA THR A 174 -4.81 -6.41 -15.71
C THR A 174 -4.75 -7.94 -15.82
N ASP A 175 -3.56 -8.49 -16.08
CA ASP A 175 -3.39 -9.93 -16.25
C ASP A 175 -3.13 -10.68 -14.93
N LEU A 176 -3.15 -9.97 -13.79
CA LEU A 176 -2.93 -10.59 -12.50
C LEU A 176 -4.23 -11.20 -11.95
N PRO A 177 -4.17 -12.43 -11.40
CA PRO A 177 -5.33 -13.01 -10.76
C PRO A 177 -5.69 -12.26 -9.47
N PRO A 178 -6.94 -12.37 -8.99
CA PRO A 178 -7.34 -11.78 -7.72
C PRO A 178 -6.48 -12.30 -6.56
N GLY A 179 -6.07 -11.40 -5.68
CA GLY A 179 -5.20 -11.73 -4.56
C GLY A 179 -4.62 -10.51 -3.88
N ARG A 180 -3.78 -10.76 -2.87
CA ARG A 180 -3.05 -9.71 -2.16
C ARG A 180 -1.62 -9.61 -2.70
N TYR A 181 -1.21 -8.41 -3.10
CA TYR A 181 0.11 -8.16 -3.65
C TYR A 181 0.85 -7.16 -2.79
N MET A 182 2.18 -7.31 -2.73
CA MET A 182 3.05 -6.28 -2.18
C MET A 182 3.41 -5.33 -3.32
N LEU A 183 2.94 -4.08 -3.23
CA LEU A 183 3.46 -2.98 -4.02
C LEU A 183 4.84 -2.61 -3.45
N ARG A 184 5.84 -2.52 -4.32
CA ARG A 184 7.20 -2.09 -3.96
C ARG A 184 7.60 -0.95 -4.88
N ALA A 185 8.12 0.11 -4.28
CA ALA A 185 8.80 1.20 -4.96
C ALA A 185 10.27 1.21 -4.52
N GLU A 186 11.17 1.38 -5.48
CA GLU A 186 12.61 1.41 -5.26
C GLU A 186 13.20 2.61 -5.98
N LEU A 187 13.86 3.52 -5.25
CA LEU A 187 14.59 4.66 -5.81
C LEU A 187 16.02 4.26 -6.14
N ASN A 188 16.60 4.92 -7.15
CA ASN A 188 17.98 4.71 -7.60
C ASN A 188 18.32 3.21 -7.74
N TYR A 189 17.40 2.44 -8.32
CA TYR A 189 17.50 0.97 -8.35
C TYR A 189 18.70 0.44 -9.14
N ALA A 190 19.33 1.30 -9.96
CA ALA A 190 20.54 1.01 -10.71
C ALA A 190 21.83 1.43 -9.97
N ASN A 191 21.72 2.07 -8.80
CA ASN A 191 22.82 2.61 -8.00
C ASN A 191 23.76 3.53 -8.82
N ILE A 192 23.19 4.37 -9.67
CA ILE A 192 23.93 5.33 -10.51
C ILE A 192 24.07 6.68 -9.80
N ILE A 193 23.08 7.04 -8.98
CA ILE A 193 23.14 8.24 -8.13
C ILE A 193 23.94 7.90 -6.88
N ASN A 194 24.90 8.75 -6.52
CA ASN A 194 25.66 8.58 -5.28
C ASN A 194 24.81 8.97 -4.07
N GLU A 195 24.65 8.03 -3.14
CA GLU A 195 23.93 8.22 -1.88
C GLU A 195 24.77 7.77 -0.70
N THR A 196 24.51 8.35 0.47
CA THR A 196 25.17 7.98 1.74
C THR A 196 24.64 6.67 2.31
N ASN A 197 23.46 6.23 1.87
CA ASN A 197 22.82 4.99 2.29
C ASN A 197 21.92 4.47 1.17
N TYR A 198 22.16 3.22 0.73
CA TYR A 198 21.33 2.57 -0.30
C TYR A 198 20.31 1.59 0.31
N ASN A 199 20.35 1.35 1.63
CA ASN A 199 19.54 0.32 2.29
C ASN A 199 18.11 0.78 2.63
N ASN A 200 17.81 2.05 2.42
CA ASN A 200 16.54 2.73 2.68
C ASN A 200 15.83 3.18 1.41
N ASN A 201 16.37 2.86 0.23
CA ASN A 201 15.80 3.17 -1.08
C ASN A 201 14.55 2.38 -1.44
N VAL A 202 13.97 1.61 -0.53
CA VAL A 202 12.84 0.72 -0.80
C VAL A 202 11.71 0.98 0.18
N ASP A 203 10.51 1.24 -0.36
CA ASP A 203 9.27 1.22 0.39
C ASP A 203 8.30 0.16 -0.15
N THR A 204 7.43 -0.35 0.72
CA THR A 204 6.47 -1.39 0.37
C THR A 204 5.13 -1.17 1.04
N ASP A 205 4.05 -1.32 0.28
CA ASP A 205 2.69 -1.38 0.78
C ASP A 205 1.93 -2.61 0.26
N PHE A 206 0.73 -2.87 0.75
CA PHE A 206 -0.13 -3.94 0.27
C PHE A 206 -1.32 -3.40 -0.51
N VAL A 207 -1.60 -4.05 -1.64
CA VAL A 207 -2.81 -3.82 -2.43
C VAL A 207 -3.55 -5.13 -2.60
N GLU A 208 -4.87 -5.04 -2.71
CA GLU A 208 -5.76 -6.18 -2.88
C GLU A 208 -6.47 -6.08 -4.23
N LEU A 209 -6.12 -6.97 -5.17
CA LEU A 209 -6.84 -7.14 -6.43
C LEU A 209 -8.02 -8.07 -6.17
N CYS A 210 -9.22 -7.53 -6.09
CA CYS A 210 -10.43 -8.23 -5.68
C CYS A 210 -11.44 -8.29 -6.81
N GLN A 211 -12.22 -9.37 -6.87
CA GLN A 211 -13.38 -9.43 -7.75
C GLN A 211 -14.61 -8.90 -7.03
N ASP A 212 -15.36 -8.03 -7.70
CA ASP A 212 -16.67 -7.55 -7.24
C ASP A 212 -17.75 -8.60 -7.48
N ASN A 213 -17.71 -9.67 -6.70
CA ASN A 213 -18.61 -10.83 -6.84
C ASN A 213 -19.47 -11.07 -5.60
N SER A 214 -19.60 -10.08 -4.70
CA SER A 214 -20.33 -10.27 -3.46
C SER A 214 -21.20 -9.08 -3.06
N ASN A 215 -22.45 -9.41 -2.71
CA ASN A 215 -23.39 -8.49 -2.09
C ASN A 215 -23.31 -8.66 -0.58
N PHE A 216 -23.22 -7.56 0.15
CA PHE A 216 -23.33 -7.61 1.60
C PHE A 216 -24.22 -6.50 2.15
N GLN A 217 -24.75 -6.72 3.34
CA GLN A 217 -25.66 -5.81 4.03
C GLN A 217 -25.04 -5.34 5.33
N VAL A 218 -25.23 -4.04 5.60
CA VAL A 218 -24.87 -3.40 6.87
C VAL A 218 -26.14 -2.98 7.59
N LYS A 219 -26.27 -3.41 8.85
CA LYS A 219 -27.33 -2.97 9.76
C LYS A 219 -26.71 -2.34 10.99
N GLY A 220 -27.12 -1.13 11.34
CA GLY A 220 -26.65 -0.44 12.55
C GLY A 220 -27.80 0.07 13.42
N VAL A 221 -27.63 0.02 14.74
CA VAL A 221 -28.57 0.53 15.73
C VAL A 221 -27.82 1.22 16.88
N ARG A 222 -28.38 2.30 17.45
CA ARG A 222 -27.76 2.97 18.60
C ARG A 222 -27.59 1.99 19.76
N SER A 223 -26.40 1.95 20.36
CA SER A 223 -26.13 1.06 21.48
C SER A 223 -26.78 1.59 22.75
N LYS A 224 -27.80 0.89 23.26
CA LYS A 224 -28.36 1.17 24.60
C LYS A 224 -27.36 0.93 25.73
N LYS A 225 -26.33 0.10 25.49
CA LYS A 225 -25.33 -0.29 26.49
C LYS A 225 -24.10 0.61 26.51
N ARG A 226 -23.89 1.44 25.49
CA ARG A 226 -22.73 2.33 25.33
C ARG A 226 -23.20 3.64 24.69
N PRO A 227 -23.59 4.64 25.50
CA PRO A 227 -23.93 5.98 25.00
C PRO A 227 -22.80 6.53 24.12
N GLY A 228 -23.14 7.16 22.99
CA GLY A 228 -22.16 7.64 22.00
C GLY A 228 -21.61 6.57 21.03
N PHE A 229 -22.09 5.32 21.10
CA PHE A 229 -21.72 4.25 20.18
C PHE A 229 -22.93 3.67 19.43
N ILE A 230 -22.67 3.18 18.22
CA ILE A 230 -23.60 2.39 17.41
C ILE A 230 -23.16 0.94 17.46
N PHE A 231 -24.10 0.04 17.75
CA PHE A 231 -23.93 -1.38 17.53
C PHE A 231 -24.22 -1.68 16.05
N TYR A 232 -23.27 -2.32 15.37
CA TYR A 232 -23.43 -2.72 13.98
C TYR A 232 -23.39 -4.24 13.82
N GLU A 233 -24.09 -4.71 12.80
CA GLU A 233 -24.06 -6.06 12.29
C GLU A 233 -23.81 -6.03 10.78
N LEU A 234 -22.73 -6.68 10.34
CA LEU A 234 -22.37 -6.90 8.95
C LEU A 234 -22.69 -8.35 8.60
N LYS A 235 -23.37 -8.56 7.49
CA LYS A 235 -23.68 -9.90 6.95
C LYS A 235 -23.42 -9.90 5.46
N GLY A 236 -22.68 -10.89 4.99
CA GLY A 236 -22.44 -11.07 3.56
C GLY A 236 -22.32 -12.54 3.18
N GLU A 237 -22.48 -12.76 1.88
CA GLU A 237 -22.19 -14.02 1.23
C GLU A 237 -21.13 -13.78 0.17
N VAL A 238 -20.10 -14.61 0.21
CA VAL A 238 -19.05 -14.62 -0.81
C VAL A 238 -19.28 -15.86 -1.66
N LYS A 239 -19.48 -15.65 -2.96
CA LYS A 239 -19.60 -16.70 -3.97
C LYS A 239 -18.28 -16.82 -4.72
N LEU A 240 -17.79 -18.05 -4.85
CA LEU A 240 -16.57 -18.38 -5.59
C LEU A 240 -16.97 -19.04 -6.90
N ASN A 241 -16.42 -18.56 -8.01
CA ASN A 241 -16.75 -19.06 -9.35
C ASN A 241 -16.16 -20.45 -9.64
N SER A 242 -15.19 -20.92 -8.84
CA SER A 242 -14.54 -22.23 -9.00
C SER A 242 -14.77 -23.16 -7.80
N SER A 243 -15.29 -24.37 -8.04
CA SER A 243 -15.58 -25.42 -7.05
C SER A 243 -14.57 -26.58 -7.12
N PRO A 244 -14.20 -27.26 -6.01
CA PRO A 244 -14.54 -26.95 -4.63
C PRO A 244 -13.37 -26.29 -3.87
N ILE A 245 -13.76 -25.66 -2.77
CA ILE A 245 -12.95 -25.19 -1.64
C ILE A 245 -12.22 -26.38 -0.94
N SER A 246 -11.72 -27.39 -1.66
CA SER A 246 -11.14 -28.60 -1.04
C SER A 246 -9.82 -28.32 -0.33
N ARG A 247 -9.10 -27.28 -0.75
CA ARG A 247 -7.80 -26.91 -0.16
C ARG A 247 -7.83 -25.68 0.75
N ILE A 248 -8.85 -24.83 0.62
CA ILE A 248 -8.98 -23.60 1.42
C ILE A 248 -9.97 -23.84 2.56
N ALA A 249 -9.57 -23.65 3.79
CA ALA A 249 -10.46 -23.62 4.94
C ALA A 249 -10.47 -22.19 5.49
N PRO A 250 -11.49 -21.36 5.21
CA PRO A 250 -11.55 -19.98 5.73
C PRO A 250 -11.46 -19.91 7.26
N GLN A 251 -11.86 -20.99 7.95
CA GLN A 251 -11.68 -21.19 9.38
C GLN A 251 -10.31 -21.81 9.78
N ARG A 252 -9.30 -21.76 8.92
CA ARG A 252 -7.93 -22.21 9.21
C ARG A 252 -6.92 -21.25 8.58
N ASP A 253 -7.23 -20.82 7.36
CA ASP A 253 -6.32 -20.03 6.52
C ASP A 253 -6.49 -18.51 6.72
N GLY A 254 -7.47 -18.11 7.55
CA GLY A 254 -7.75 -16.72 7.90
C GLY A 254 -8.62 -15.99 6.88
N VAL A 255 -9.37 -15.00 7.37
CA VAL A 255 -10.13 -14.05 6.55
C VAL A 255 -9.78 -12.66 7.01
N MET A 256 -9.29 -11.79 6.12
CA MET A 256 -9.27 -10.36 6.41
C MET A 256 -10.65 -9.80 6.10
N LEU A 257 -11.21 -8.96 6.96
CA LEU A 257 -12.41 -8.17 6.69
C LEU A 257 -12.07 -6.72 6.95
N ARG A 258 -11.81 -5.94 5.90
CA ARG A 258 -11.64 -4.49 6.06
C ARG A 258 -13.01 -3.82 6.02
N VAL A 259 -13.36 -3.08 7.06
CA VAL A 259 -14.62 -2.32 7.13
C VAL A 259 -14.30 -0.85 7.19
N GLN A 260 -14.69 -0.14 6.15
CA GLN A 260 -14.58 1.31 6.09
C GLN A 260 -15.94 1.94 6.35
N PHE A 261 -15.96 3.05 7.09
CA PHE A 261 -17.17 3.85 7.31
C PHE A 261 -16.86 5.28 6.87
N GLY A 262 -17.43 5.70 5.74
CA GLY A 262 -17.17 7.01 5.15
C GLY A 262 -15.71 7.18 4.67
N SER A 263 -15.19 8.41 4.70
CA SER A 263 -13.85 8.77 4.17
C SER A 263 -12.68 8.57 5.14
N LYS A 264 -12.90 7.96 6.33
CA LYS A 264 -11.86 7.76 7.33
C LYS A 264 -11.08 6.46 7.09
N ASP A 265 -9.87 6.38 7.68
CA ASP A 265 -9.02 5.20 7.67
C ASP A 265 -9.84 3.93 7.97
N PRO A 266 -9.76 2.90 7.11
CA PRO A 266 -10.54 1.70 7.28
C PRO A 266 -10.18 0.99 8.60
N SER A 267 -11.21 0.53 9.32
CA SER A 267 -10.99 -0.40 10.43
C SER A 267 -10.70 -1.78 9.87
N GLU A 268 -9.45 -2.20 9.93
CA GLU A 268 -9.05 -3.55 9.56
C GLU A 268 -9.51 -4.55 10.63
N ILE A 269 -10.47 -5.41 10.29
CA ILE A 269 -10.92 -6.51 11.14
C ILE A 269 -10.26 -7.79 10.63
N VAL A 270 -9.18 -8.20 11.28
CA VAL A 270 -8.52 -9.47 10.95
C VAL A 270 -9.29 -10.59 11.60
N ILE A 271 -9.99 -11.40 10.81
CA ILE A 271 -10.71 -12.56 11.32
C ILE A 271 -9.72 -13.73 11.38
N LEU A 272 -9.18 -13.94 12.57
CA LEU A 272 -8.46 -15.16 12.88
C LEU A 272 -9.45 -16.29 13.09
N SER A 273 -9.16 -17.43 12.47
CA SER A 273 -9.93 -18.63 12.70
C SER A 273 -9.83 -19.10 14.14
N ALA A 274 -11.01 -19.33 14.75
CA ALA A 274 -11.21 -20.24 15.87
C ALA A 274 -10.20 -20.17 17.03
N LEU A 275 -9.86 -18.97 17.52
CA LEU A 275 -9.32 -18.86 18.87
C LEU A 275 -10.48 -19.03 19.87
N LYS A 276 -10.67 -20.29 20.30
CA LYS A 276 -11.24 -20.54 21.63
C LYS A 276 -10.25 -19.90 22.63
N ARG A 277 -10.64 -18.73 23.14
CA ARG A 277 -9.94 -17.89 24.13
C ARG A 277 -8.86 -16.99 23.53
N ALA A 278 -8.96 -15.72 23.91
CA ALA A 278 -8.19 -14.59 23.44
C ALA A 278 -6.78 -14.54 24.07
N ASP A 279 -5.97 -15.58 23.87
CA ASP A 279 -4.62 -15.61 24.45
C ASP A 279 -3.54 -15.78 23.38
N LYS A 280 -3.09 -14.63 22.83
CA LYS A 280 -1.80 -14.34 22.16
C LYS A 280 -1.46 -15.14 20.89
N CYS A 281 -1.02 -14.47 19.82
CA CYS A 281 -0.45 -15.15 18.65
C CYS A 281 0.72 -16.03 19.09
N SER A 282 0.56 -17.35 18.98
CA SER A 282 1.61 -18.28 19.33
C SER A 282 2.43 -18.67 18.08
N LYS A 283 3.69 -19.07 18.29
CA LYS A 283 4.51 -19.66 17.23
C LYS A 283 3.88 -20.93 16.63
N ARG A 284 3.03 -21.65 17.39
CA ARG A 284 2.36 -22.88 16.93
C ARG A 284 1.29 -22.57 15.88
N ASP A 285 0.69 -21.39 15.93
CA ASP A 285 -0.38 -20.94 15.02
C ASP A 285 0.18 -20.21 13.78
N GLY A 286 1.48 -20.35 13.52
CA GLY A 286 2.13 -19.76 12.35
C GLY A 286 2.46 -18.28 12.48
N TRP A 287 2.44 -17.71 13.69
CA TRP A 287 2.82 -16.32 13.91
C TRP A 287 4.28 -16.17 14.34
N ARG A 288 4.99 -15.30 13.64
CA ARG A 288 6.35 -14.85 13.91
C ARG A 288 6.33 -13.44 14.48
N LYS A 289 6.86 -13.27 15.69
CA LYS A 289 7.04 -11.95 16.29
C LYS A 289 8.14 -11.18 15.55
N LEU A 290 7.87 -9.93 15.18
CA LEU A 290 8.79 -8.98 14.56
C LEU A 290 8.99 -7.78 15.48
N ARG A 291 10.21 -7.24 15.52
CA ARG A 291 10.51 -6.00 16.26
C ARG A 291 10.80 -4.90 15.25
N ARG A 292 10.00 -3.82 15.26
CA ARG A 292 10.25 -2.62 14.44
C ARG A 292 10.33 -1.41 15.37
N LYS A 293 11.53 -0.83 15.51
CA LYS A 293 11.85 0.20 16.53
C LYS A 293 11.50 -0.30 17.96
N ARG A 294 10.84 0.53 18.79
CA ARG A 294 10.42 0.23 20.18
C ARG A 294 9.09 -0.55 20.29
N LYS A 295 8.51 -1.03 19.19
CA LYS A 295 7.18 -1.69 19.18
C LYS A 295 7.25 -3.10 18.59
N TRP A 296 6.39 -3.99 19.10
CA TRP A 296 6.24 -5.36 18.59
C TRP A 296 5.20 -5.41 17.47
N LEU A 297 5.50 -6.20 16.45
CA LEU A 297 4.61 -6.61 15.37
C LEU A 297 4.55 -8.14 15.36
N TYR A 298 3.51 -8.73 14.81
CA TYR A 298 3.35 -10.16 14.63
C TYR A 298 3.02 -10.43 13.17
N GLN A 299 3.72 -11.39 12.59
CA GLN A 299 3.58 -11.77 11.20
C GLN A 299 3.08 -13.21 11.08
N ASN A 300 1.92 -13.46 10.49
CA ASN A 300 1.49 -14.86 10.25
C ASN A 300 2.23 -15.48 9.05
N LYS A 301 2.02 -16.78 8.78
CA LYS A 301 2.61 -17.50 7.63
C LYS A 301 2.26 -16.86 6.27
N SER A 302 1.05 -16.29 6.15
CA SER A 302 0.61 -15.47 5.00
C SER A 302 1.28 -14.08 4.92
N GLY A 303 2.13 -13.74 5.90
CA GLY A 303 2.87 -12.49 6.01
C GLY A 303 2.05 -11.28 6.48
N PHE A 304 0.82 -11.47 6.96
CA PHE A 304 -0.02 -10.41 7.53
C PHE A 304 0.65 -9.82 8.77
N LEU A 305 0.70 -8.49 8.91
CA LEU A 305 1.34 -7.79 10.03
C LEU A 305 0.30 -7.21 10.99
N ASP A 306 0.35 -7.59 12.26
CA ASP A 306 -0.51 -7.08 13.33
C ASP A 306 0.33 -6.50 14.48
N ARG A 307 -0.05 -5.36 15.05
CA ARG A 307 0.65 -4.76 16.20
C ARG A 307 0.38 -5.48 17.53
N ALA A 308 -0.69 -6.25 17.66
CA ALA A 308 -1.01 -6.87 18.95
C ALA A 308 -1.92 -8.12 18.92
N CYS A 309 -1.90 -8.95 17.87
CA CYS A 309 -2.78 -10.14 17.81
C CYS A 309 -4.24 -9.78 18.12
N THR A 310 -4.63 -8.62 17.61
CA THR A 310 -5.72 -7.84 18.12
C THR A 310 -6.95 -8.15 17.28
N ILE A 311 -7.96 -8.74 17.92
CA ILE A 311 -9.25 -8.06 17.87
C ILE A 311 -9.03 -6.74 18.61
N SER A 312 -8.89 -5.63 17.88
CA SER A 312 -9.33 -4.33 18.38
C SER A 312 -9.67 -3.38 17.24
N SER A 313 -10.42 -3.83 16.25
CA SER A 313 -11.09 -2.90 15.35
C SER A 313 -12.25 -2.26 16.12
N GLY A 314 -11.97 -1.18 16.85
CA GLY A 314 -12.95 -0.15 17.21
C GLY A 314 -14.22 -0.57 17.96
N GLY A 315 -14.36 -1.82 18.42
CA GLY A 315 -15.57 -2.34 19.06
C GLY A 315 -16.15 -3.65 18.50
N VAL A 316 -15.48 -4.39 17.62
CA VAL A 316 -15.94 -5.75 17.20
C VAL A 316 -16.14 -6.67 18.41
N LYS A 317 -17.34 -7.23 18.53
CA LYS A 317 -17.81 -8.10 19.62
C LYS A 317 -17.82 -9.58 19.23
N SER A 318 -18.21 -9.92 18.00
CA SER A 318 -18.19 -11.31 17.56
C SER A 318 -18.12 -11.45 16.03
N ILE A 319 -17.53 -12.55 15.59
CA ILE A 319 -17.41 -12.92 14.18
C ILE A 319 -17.87 -14.37 14.01
N LYS A 320 -18.61 -14.65 12.95
CA LYS A 320 -19.07 -16.00 12.59
C LYS A 320 -18.92 -16.21 11.09
N ILE A 321 -18.15 -17.23 10.70
CA ILE A 321 -17.96 -17.64 9.30
C ILE A 321 -18.54 -19.04 9.12
N ARG A 322 -19.33 -19.28 8.07
CA ARG A 322 -19.89 -20.60 7.74
C ARG A 322 -19.61 -20.92 6.28
N ARG A 323 -18.94 -22.04 6.02
CA ARG A 323 -18.72 -22.57 4.68
C ARG A 323 -20.05 -22.93 4.01
N THR A 324 -20.16 -22.69 2.71
CA THR A 324 -21.25 -23.16 1.84
C THR A 324 -20.66 -23.99 0.69
N LEU A 325 -21.51 -24.59 -0.14
CA LEU A 325 -21.07 -25.38 -1.30
C LEU A 325 -20.31 -24.53 -2.34
N LYS A 326 -20.74 -23.28 -2.53
CA LYS A 326 -20.18 -22.34 -3.53
C LYS A 326 -19.37 -21.20 -2.91
N GLY A 327 -18.99 -21.28 -1.63
CA GLY A 327 -18.32 -20.17 -0.94
C GLY A 327 -18.43 -20.22 0.58
N PHE A 328 -18.73 -19.08 1.19
CA PHE A 328 -19.00 -18.96 2.62
C PHE A 328 -19.86 -17.73 2.91
N THR A 329 -20.51 -17.76 4.07
CA THR A 329 -21.21 -16.62 4.65
C THR A 329 -20.44 -16.12 5.86
N TYR A 330 -20.49 -14.82 6.11
CA TYR A 330 -19.91 -14.20 7.29
C TYR A 330 -20.90 -13.30 8.01
N ARG A 331 -20.70 -13.16 9.32
CA ARG A 331 -21.41 -12.22 10.18
C ARG A 331 -20.44 -11.61 11.16
N VAL A 332 -20.36 -10.29 11.17
CA VAL A 332 -19.56 -9.53 12.15
C VAL A 332 -20.47 -8.62 12.95
N ARG A 333 -20.30 -8.60 14.25
CA ARG A 333 -21.03 -7.73 15.18
C ARG A 333 -20.03 -6.89 15.94
N GLY A 334 -20.29 -5.60 16.09
CA GLY A 334 -19.39 -4.69 16.79
C GLY A 334 -20.06 -3.43 17.28
N PHE A 335 -19.25 -2.55 17.85
CA PHE A 335 -19.57 -1.19 18.22
C PHE A 335 -18.65 -0.26 17.42
N ALA A 336 -19.14 0.93 17.08
CA ALA A 336 -18.35 2.02 16.53
C ALA A 336 -18.82 3.34 17.17
N PRO A 337 -17.93 4.32 17.41
CA PRO A 337 -18.33 5.65 17.85
C PRO A 337 -19.34 6.28 16.87
N GLN A 338 -20.34 6.99 17.38
CA GLN A 338 -21.40 7.60 16.57
C GLN A 338 -20.84 8.58 15.53
N GLY A 339 -19.76 9.31 15.84
CA GLY A 339 -19.05 10.20 14.89
C GLY A 339 -18.16 9.50 13.85
N MET A 340 -18.00 8.17 13.90
CA MET A 340 -17.46 7.38 12.77
C MET A 340 -18.56 6.96 11.79
N VAL A 341 -19.82 7.04 12.21
CA VAL A 341 -20.98 6.54 11.46
C VAL A 341 -21.82 7.69 10.88
N GLN A 342 -21.64 8.92 11.36
CA GLN A 342 -22.11 10.12 10.67
C GLN A 342 -21.34 10.24 9.34
N GLY A 343 -22.03 10.07 8.21
CA GLY A 343 -21.40 10.04 6.88
C GLY A 343 -21.08 8.63 6.36
N LEU A 344 -21.81 7.60 6.80
CA LEU A 344 -21.73 6.24 6.29
C LEU A 344 -22.32 6.16 4.86
N GLN A 345 -21.70 6.88 3.92
CA GLN A 345 -22.04 6.91 2.50
C GLN A 345 -21.56 5.64 1.80
N SER A 346 -20.51 5.00 2.31
CA SER A 346 -20.03 3.70 1.84
C SER A 346 -19.61 2.83 3.02
N ALA A 347 -19.95 1.54 2.92
CA ALA A 347 -19.34 0.49 3.72
C ALA A 347 -18.83 -0.58 2.76
N GLY A 348 -17.53 -0.84 2.83
CA GLY A 348 -16.86 -1.91 2.08
C GLY A 348 -16.53 -3.09 3.00
N ALA A 349 -16.50 -4.28 2.43
CA ALA A 349 -15.94 -5.47 3.05
C ALA A 349 -14.98 -6.12 2.06
N VAL A 350 -13.68 -6.04 2.34
CA VAL A 350 -12.68 -6.77 1.57
C VAL A 350 -12.44 -8.10 2.25
N VAL A 351 -12.71 -9.20 1.56
CA VAL A 351 -12.44 -10.56 2.02
C VAL A 351 -11.27 -11.16 1.26
N VAL A 352 -10.17 -11.40 1.97
CA VAL A 352 -9.01 -12.15 1.45
C VAL A 352 -9.00 -13.53 2.07
N LEU A 353 -9.02 -14.58 1.23
CA LEU A 353 -8.88 -15.97 1.66
C LEU A 353 -7.43 -16.45 1.51
N GLY A 354 -6.92 -17.25 2.43
CA GLY A 354 -5.72 -18.07 2.19
C GLY A 354 -4.36 -17.40 2.43
N GLU A 355 -3.29 -18.14 2.08
CA GLU A 355 -1.92 -17.64 2.13
C GLU A 355 -1.55 -16.94 0.80
N ALA A 356 -1.09 -15.69 0.91
CA ALA A 356 -0.39 -14.89 -0.11
C ALA A 356 -1.16 -14.47 -1.39
N THR A 357 -2.01 -15.29 -2.01
CA THR A 357 -2.68 -14.98 -3.29
C THR A 357 -4.06 -15.60 -3.40
N GLY A 358 -4.64 -16.06 -2.29
CA GLY A 358 -5.97 -16.64 -2.38
C GLY A 358 -6.99 -15.58 -2.81
N PRO A 359 -8.11 -16.01 -3.39
CA PRO A 359 -9.05 -15.13 -4.05
C PRO A 359 -9.44 -14.00 -3.11
N CYS A 360 -9.18 -12.76 -3.55
CA CYS A 360 -9.75 -11.59 -2.91
C CYS A 360 -11.12 -11.33 -3.53
N ILE A 361 -12.11 -11.14 -2.66
CA ILE A 361 -13.44 -10.73 -3.05
C ILE A 361 -13.79 -9.49 -2.25
N SER A 362 -14.09 -8.43 -2.98
CA SER A 362 -14.63 -7.21 -2.44
C SER A 362 -16.14 -7.29 -2.48
N ALA A 363 -16.73 -6.66 -1.48
CA ALA A 363 -18.14 -6.43 -1.38
C ALA A 363 -18.32 -4.94 -1.11
N GLN A 364 -19.28 -4.31 -1.76
CA GLN A 364 -19.83 -3.02 -1.36
C GLN A 364 -21.23 -3.23 -0.81
N ALA A 365 -21.58 -2.47 0.22
CA ALA A 365 -22.87 -2.63 0.85
C ALA A 365 -23.95 -2.19 -0.15
N THR A 366 -24.97 -3.02 -0.42
CA THR A 366 -26.04 -2.66 -1.37
C THR A 366 -27.11 -1.78 -0.72
N SER A 367 -27.12 -1.70 0.61
CA SER A 367 -28.06 -0.89 1.40
C SER A 367 -27.51 -0.66 2.81
N CYS A 368 -27.57 0.57 3.30
CA CYS A 368 -27.08 0.96 4.60
C CYS A 368 -28.29 1.31 5.49
N ASN A 369 -28.81 0.33 6.25
CA ASN A 369 -29.98 0.56 7.12
C ASN A 369 -29.53 0.89 8.55
N LEU A 370 -29.48 2.17 8.87
CA LEU A 370 -29.25 2.70 10.22
C LEU A 370 -30.58 3.03 10.87
N ASN A 371 -31.06 2.16 11.76
CA ASN A 371 -32.32 2.39 12.45
C ASN A 371 -32.03 3.10 13.80
N VAL A 372 -32.14 4.42 13.80
CA VAL A 372 -32.02 5.26 14.99
C VAL A 372 -33.43 5.46 15.55
N LYS A 373 -33.80 4.73 16.61
CA LYS A 373 -35.12 4.97 17.25
C LYS A 373 -35.21 6.43 17.72
N GLY A 374 -36.08 7.20 17.06
CA GLY A 374 -36.31 8.63 17.30
C GLY A 374 -36.12 9.52 16.06
N GLU A 375 -35.37 9.06 15.07
CA GLU A 375 -35.19 9.73 13.77
C GLU A 375 -35.06 8.66 12.69
N THR A 376 -36.01 8.61 11.76
CA THR A 376 -35.81 7.93 10.48
C THR A 376 -34.75 8.71 9.73
N ILE A 377 -33.48 8.32 9.88
CA ILE A 377 -32.46 8.69 8.90
C ILE A 377 -32.83 7.88 7.66
N GLU A 378 -33.18 8.57 6.57
CA GLU A 378 -33.57 7.96 5.30
C GLU A 378 -32.63 6.81 4.95
N SER A 379 -33.19 5.78 4.29
CA SER A 379 -32.42 4.67 3.73
C SER A 379 -31.30 5.22 2.85
N LEU A 380 -30.09 5.35 3.41
CA LEU A 380 -28.91 5.73 2.65
C LEU A 380 -28.61 4.55 1.71
N SER A 381 -28.80 4.77 0.41
CA SER A 381 -28.12 3.98 -0.59
C SER A 381 -26.62 4.11 -0.30
N CYS A 382 -25.94 2.98 -0.13
CA CYS A 382 -24.49 3.06 -0.01
C CYS A 382 -23.98 3.44 -1.42
N LEU A 383 -23.41 4.61 -1.56
CA LEU A 383 -22.81 5.07 -2.80
C LEU A 383 -21.52 4.29 -3.03
N SER A 384 -21.28 3.91 -4.28
CA SER A 384 -19.98 3.41 -4.72
C SER A 384 -18.90 4.47 -4.44
N PRO A 385 -17.70 4.09 -3.99
CA PRO A 385 -16.55 4.98 -4.07
C PRO A 385 -16.37 5.35 -5.55
N GLY A 386 -16.35 6.66 -5.83
CA GLY A 386 -15.89 7.17 -7.11
C GLY A 386 -14.39 7.00 -7.27
#